data_AF-M0JLS2-F1
#
_entry.id   AF-M0JLS2-F1
#
_cell.length_a   1.000
_cell.length_b   1.000
_cell.length_c   1.000
_cell.angle_alpha   90.00
_cell.angle_beta   90.00
_cell.angle_gamma   90.00
#
_symmetry.space_group_name_H-M   'P 1'
#
loop_
_entity.id
_entity.type
_entity.pdbx_description
1 polymer ?
#
loop_
_entity_poly.entity_id
_entity_poly.type
_entity_poly.pdbx_seq_one_letter_code
_entity_poly.pdbx_strand_id
1 'polypeptide(L)'
;MTLGDVYVRSGETDDGLSLLAAATESAPTAVLEGRCRRQYAGALREVGNATEALAELRRATTCFSSVEAGVRARKTALDALELARELGDVDAVNALKARLVR
;
A
#
# COMPACT_ATOMS: atom_id res chain seq x y z
N MET A 1 11.62 -0.79 -9.31
CA MET A 1 11.86 -2.15 -8.79
C MET A 1 12.88 -2.00 -7.68
N THR A 2 12.51 -2.38 -6.45
CA THR A 2 13.38 -2.36 -5.27
C THR A 2 14.03 -3.74 -5.06
N LEU A 3 15.04 -3.83 -4.21
CA LEU A 3 15.66 -5.12 -3.85
C LEU A 3 14.63 -6.10 -3.28
N GLY A 4 13.72 -5.62 -2.42
CA GLY A 4 12.65 -6.45 -1.88
C GLY A 4 11.68 -6.96 -2.96
N ASP A 5 11.32 -6.14 -3.95
CA ASP A 5 10.51 -6.59 -5.10
C ASP A 5 11.23 -7.70 -5.91
N VAL A 6 12.56 -7.60 -6.03
CA VAL A 6 13.37 -8.61 -6.74
C VAL A 6 13.32 -9.93 -5.98
N TYR A 7 13.48 -9.91 -4.65
CA TYR A 7 13.48 -11.10 -3.81
C TYR A 7 12.12 -11.81 -3.82
N VAL A 8 11.01 -11.06 -3.74
CA VAL A 8 9.67 -11.67 -3.85
C VAL A 8 9.49 -12.38 -5.19
N ARG A 9 9.99 -11.78 -6.29
CA ARG A 9 9.90 -12.37 -7.63
C ARG A 9 10.85 -13.53 -7.87
N SER A 10 11.99 -13.60 -7.17
CA SER A 10 12.91 -14.75 -7.22
C SER A 10 12.42 -15.91 -6.34
N GLY A 11 11.35 -15.73 -5.56
CA GLY A 11 10.82 -16.72 -4.62
C GLY A 11 11.38 -16.60 -3.20
N GLU A 12 12.32 -15.68 -2.97
CA GLU A 12 12.86 -15.31 -1.65
C GLU A 12 11.87 -14.37 -0.92
N THR A 13 10.65 -14.87 -0.75
CA THR A 13 9.49 -14.07 -0.35
C THR A 13 9.66 -13.46 1.03
N ASP A 14 10.10 -14.23 2.01
CA ASP A 14 10.21 -13.77 3.40
C ASP A 14 11.26 -12.66 3.54
N ASP A 15 12.41 -12.80 2.89
CA ASP A 15 13.47 -11.79 2.87
C ASP A 15 13.00 -10.53 2.12
N GLY A 16 12.34 -10.71 0.98
CA GLY A 16 11.81 -9.61 0.19
C GLY A 16 10.75 -8.79 0.94
N LEU A 17 9.80 -9.46 1.60
CA LEU A 17 8.79 -8.81 2.43
C LEU A 17 9.41 -8.13 3.66
N SER A 18 10.40 -8.75 4.30
CA SER A 18 11.10 -8.17 5.45
C SER A 18 11.84 -6.88 5.06
N LEU A 19 12.51 -6.85 3.91
CA LEU A 19 13.18 -5.65 3.39
C LEU A 19 12.18 -4.53 3.08
N LEU A 20 11.04 -4.86 2.47
CA LEU A 20 10.01 -3.88 2.15
C LEU A 20 9.36 -3.31 3.41
N ALA A 21 9.06 -4.15 4.40
CA ALA A 21 8.52 -3.73 5.69
C ALA A 21 9.47 -2.76 6.39
N ALA A 22 10.76 -3.12 6.51
CA ALA A 22 11.78 -2.26 7.12
C ALA A 22 11.93 -0.90 6.40
N ALA A 23 11.77 -0.89 5.07
CA ALA A 23 11.78 0.35 4.29
C ALA A 23 10.58 1.28 4.62
N THR A 24 9.42 0.73 5.01
CA THR A 24 8.29 1.56 5.46
C THR A 24 8.59 2.26 6.79
N GLU A 25 9.33 1.61 7.69
CA GLU A 25 9.67 2.16 9.01
C GLU A 25 10.82 3.16 8.96
N SER A 26 11.74 2.99 8.01
CA SER A 26 12.95 3.81 7.88
C SER A 26 12.79 5.03 6.96
N ALA A 27 11.61 5.24 6.38
CA ALA A 27 11.41 6.30 5.41
C ALA A 27 11.43 7.70 6.06
N PRO A 28 12.29 8.62 5.60
CA PRO A 28 12.52 9.90 6.30
C PRO A 28 11.44 10.96 6.04
N THR A 29 10.47 10.67 5.16
CA THR A 29 9.38 11.59 4.84
C THR A 29 8.10 10.81 4.57
N ALA A 30 6.95 11.43 4.83
CA ALA A 30 5.64 10.83 4.51
C ALA A 30 5.50 10.47 3.02
N VAL A 31 6.11 11.24 2.11
CA VAL A 31 6.10 10.89 0.67
C VAL A 31 6.85 9.59 0.41
N LEU A 32 8.02 9.41 1.02
CA LEU A 32 8.82 8.19 0.84
C LEU A 32 8.16 7.00 1.54
N GLU A 33 7.64 7.19 2.75
CA GLU A 33 6.90 6.17 3.49
C GLU A 33 5.72 5.66 2.66
N GLY A 34 4.90 6.58 2.12
CA GLY A 34 3.77 6.21 1.27
C GLY A 34 4.19 5.45 0.00
N ARG A 35 5.38 5.71 -0.55
CA ARG A 35 5.91 4.93 -1.69
C ARG A 35 6.34 3.53 -1.27
N CYS A 36 7.08 3.41 -0.17
CA CYS A 36 7.52 2.14 0.38
C CYS A 36 6.31 1.26 0.74
N ARG A 37 5.29 1.82 1.40
CA ARG A 37 4.05 1.11 1.73
C ARG A 37 3.29 0.60 0.50
N ARG A 38 3.27 1.36 -0.60
CA ARG A 38 2.68 0.87 -1.87
C ARG A 38 3.47 -0.28 -2.49
N GLN A 39 4.79 -0.25 -2.41
CA GLN A 39 5.63 -1.35 -2.90
C GLN A 39 5.41 -2.60 -2.05
N TYR A 40 5.39 -2.43 -0.73
CA TYR A 40 5.10 -3.50 0.21
C TYR A 40 3.70 -4.11 -0.01
N ALA A 41 2.68 -3.26 -0.19
CA ALA A 41 1.33 -3.72 -0.56
C ALA A 41 1.31 -4.51 -1.88
N GLY A 42 2.09 -4.09 -2.88
CA GLY A 42 2.22 -4.82 -4.14
C GLY A 42 2.79 -6.23 -3.94
N ALA A 43 3.88 -6.34 -3.20
CA ALA A 43 4.49 -7.62 -2.84
C ALA A 43 3.54 -8.51 -2.01
N LEU A 44 2.81 -7.94 -1.05
CA LEU A 44 1.81 -8.65 -0.26
C LEU A 44 0.69 -9.23 -1.15
N ARG A 45 0.26 -8.51 -2.20
CA ARG A 45 -0.69 -9.06 -3.19
C ARG A 45 -0.08 -10.19 -4.01
N GLU A 46 1.17 -10.05 -4.46
CA GLU A 46 1.87 -11.07 -5.25
C GLU A 46 1.94 -12.42 -4.49
N VAL A 47 2.00 -12.39 -3.16
CA VAL A 47 2.05 -13.58 -2.29
C VAL A 47 0.68 -14.00 -1.72
N GLY A 48 -0.41 -13.37 -2.16
CA GLY A 48 -1.77 -13.70 -1.75
C GLY A 48 -2.24 -13.09 -0.42
N ASN A 49 -1.45 -12.25 0.24
CA ASN A 49 -1.84 -11.54 1.46
C ASN A 49 -2.60 -10.24 1.15
N ALA A 50 -3.77 -10.38 0.53
CA ALA A 50 -4.59 -9.25 0.09
C ALA A 50 -5.11 -8.38 1.25
N THR A 51 -5.37 -8.97 2.42
CA THR A 51 -5.85 -8.23 3.59
C THR A 51 -4.80 -7.24 4.11
N GLU A 52 -3.54 -7.68 4.30
CA GLU A 52 -2.48 -6.77 4.74
C GLU A 52 -2.13 -5.76 3.63
N ALA A 53 -2.19 -6.17 2.36
CA ALA A 53 -1.99 -5.25 1.25
C ALA A 53 -3.02 -4.09 1.28
N LEU A 54 -4.29 -4.37 1.60
CA LEU A 54 -5.30 -3.33 1.76
C LEU A 54 -4.97 -2.39 2.93
N ALA A 55 -4.52 -2.94 4.06
CA ALA A 55 -4.09 -2.13 5.20
C ALA A 55 -2.95 -1.18 4.81
N GLU A 56 -1.94 -1.67 4.09
CA GLU A 56 -0.80 -0.86 3.66
C GLU A 56 -1.18 0.21 2.62
N LEU A 57 -2.11 -0.06 1.70
CA LEU A 57 -2.62 0.97 0.78
C LEU A 57 -3.39 2.08 1.53
N ARG A 58 -4.11 1.75 2.60
CA ARG A 58 -4.79 2.74 3.46
C ARG A 58 -3.78 3.59 4.23
N ARG A 59 -2.72 2.98 4.79
CA ARG A 59 -1.63 3.71 5.44
C ARG A 59 -0.91 4.62 4.43
N ALA A 60 -0.57 4.13 3.25
CA ALA A 60 0.05 4.92 2.17
C ALA A 60 -0.82 6.11 1.73
N THR A 61 -2.14 5.92 1.62
CA THR A 61 -3.09 7.00 1.33
C THR A 61 -3.02 8.09 2.40
N THR A 62 -2.89 7.71 3.66
CA THR A 62 -2.76 8.64 4.79
C THR A 62 -1.45 9.44 4.69
N CYS A 63 -0.32 8.77 4.43
CA CYS A 63 0.97 9.43 4.22
C CYS A 63 0.93 10.45 3.07
N PHE A 64 0.30 10.13 1.93
CA PHE A 64 0.17 11.08 0.82
C PHE A 64 -0.86 12.18 1.05
N SER A 65 -1.77 12.02 2.02
CA SER A 65 -2.74 13.05 2.37
C SER A 65 -2.19 14.04 3.39
N SER A 66 -1.16 13.67 4.16
CA SER A 66 -0.56 14.53 5.19
C SER A 66 0.41 15.58 4.65
N VAL A 67 0.82 15.42 3.40
CA VAL A 67 1.63 16.34 2.61
C VAL A 67 0.87 16.55 1.32
N GLU A 68 0.87 17.73 0.68
CA GLU A 68 0.00 18.10 -0.47
C GLU A 68 0.22 17.28 -1.77
N ALA A 69 0.29 15.96 -1.68
CA ALA A 69 0.47 14.97 -2.73
C ALA A 69 -0.89 14.38 -3.14
N GLY A 70 -1.90 15.24 -3.32
CA GLY A 70 -3.30 14.83 -3.53
C GLY A 70 -3.51 13.85 -4.69
N VAL A 71 -2.78 14.00 -5.79
CA VAL A 71 -2.84 13.05 -6.92
C VAL A 71 -2.40 11.64 -6.49
N ARG A 72 -1.34 11.53 -5.68
CA ARG A 72 -0.86 10.23 -5.17
C ARG A 72 -1.83 9.65 -4.15
N ALA A 73 -2.37 10.49 -3.26
CA ALA A 73 -3.37 10.07 -2.29
C ALA A 73 -4.61 9.50 -3.00
N ARG A 74 -5.16 10.23 -3.98
CA ARG A 74 -6.35 9.81 -4.73
C ARG A 74 -6.11 8.49 -5.49
N LYS A 75 -5.00 8.37 -6.20
CA LYS A 75 -4.65 7.11 -6.90
C LYS A 75 -4.55 5.93 -5.94
N THR A 76 -3.85 6.12 -4.82
CA THR A 76 -3.66 5.05 -3.83
C THR A 76 -4.98 4.65 -3.15
N ALA A 77 -5.87 5.61 -2.91
CA ALA A 77 -7.21 5.35 -2.37
C ALA A 77 -8.10 4.59 -3.37
N LEU A 78 -7.92 4.81 -4.67
CA LEU A 78 -8.61 4.03 -5.71
C LEU A 78 -8.10 2.58 -5.76
N ASP A 79 -6.77 2.38 -5.70
CA ASP A 79 -6.17 1.04 -5.62
C ASP A 79 -6.68 0.29 -4.37
N ALA A 80 -6.77 0.98 -3.22
CA ALA A 80 -7.33 0.42 -1.99
C ALA A 80 -8.82 0.08 -2.12
N LEU A 81 -9.59 0.93 -2.81
CA LEU A 81 -11.03 0.72 -3.03
C LEU A 81 -11.30 -0.50 -3.91
N GLU A 82 -10.50 -0.68 -4.95
CA GLU A 82 -10.55 -1.87 -5.81
C GLU A 82 -10.28 -3.13 -4.99
N LEU A 83 -9.20 -3.16 -4.23
CA LEU A 83 -8.85 -4.32 -3.40
C LEU A 83 -9.89 -4.61 -2.31
N ALA A 84 -10.47 -3.59 -1.69
CA ALA A 84 -11.56 -3.77 -0.72
C ALA A 84 -12.80 -4.42 -1.36
N ARG A 85 -13.10 -4.11 -2.63
CA ARG A 85 -14.19 -4.76 -3.38
C ARG A 85 -13.85 -6.22 -3.68
N GLU A 86 -12.62 -6.50 -4.11
CA GLU A 86 -12.15 -7.88 -4.34
C GLU A 86 -12.31 -8.74 -3.09
N LEU A 87 -12.03 -8.17 -1.92
CA LEU A 87 -12.14 -8.83 -0.62
C LEU A 87 -13.58 -8.91 -0.06
N GLY A 88 -14.53 -8.20 -0.66
CA GLY A 88 -15.89 -8.07 -0.12
C GLY A 88 -15.97 -7.26 1.18
N ASP A 89 -14.97 -6.43 1.49
CA ASP A 89 -14.94 -5.57 2.68
C ASP A 89 -15.81 -4.32 2.45
N VAL A 90 -17.12 -4.47 2.72
CA VAL A 90 -18.13 -3.42 2.51
C VAL A 90 -17.84 -2.16 3.33
N ASP A 91 -17.33 -2.33 4.55
CA ASP A 91 -17.02 -1.21 5.45
C ASP A 91 -15.84 -0.39 4.92
N ALA A 92 -14.76 -1.06 4.49
CA ALA A 92 -13.63 -0.38 3.85
C ALA A 92 -14.05 0.30 2.54
N VAL A 93 -14.89 -0.34 1.72
CA VAL A 93 -15.43 0.24 0.49
C VAL A 93 -16.17 1.55 0.77
N ASN A 94 -17.05 1.56 1.76
CA ASN A 94 -17.83 2.74 2.12
C ASN A 94 -16.93 3.87 2.66
N ALA A 95 -15.98 3.54 3.53
CA ALA A 95 -15.03 4.51 4.07
C ALA A 95 -14.15 5.15 2.98
N LEU A 96 -13.65 4.35 2.03
CA LEU A 96 -12.79 4.82 0.94
C LEU A 96 -13.58 5.68 -0.06
N LYS A 97 -14.82 5.31 -0.40
CA LYS A 97 -15.71 6.13 -1.23
C LYS A 97 -15.96 7.51 -0.61
N ALA A 98 -16.29 7.56 0.68
CA ALA A 98 -16.54 8.82 1.37
C ALA A 98 -15.32 9.76 1.35
N ARG A 99 -14.10 9.21 1.38
CA ARG A 99 -12.86 9.98 1.29
C ARG A 99 -12.57 10.52 -0.11
N LEU A 100 -12.96 9.79 -1.17
CA LEU A 100 -12.68 10.14 -2.57
C LEU A 100 -13.59 11.24 -3.16
N VAL A 101 -14.70 11.54 -2.48
CA VAL A 101 -15.70 12.54 -2.90
C VAL A 101 -15.42 13.93 -2.31
N ARG A 102 -14.51 14.04 -1.34
CA ARG A 102 -13.98 15.31 -0.83
C ARG A 102 -12.85 15.83 -1.71
#